data_AF-A0A1V4Q3J0-F1
#
_entry.id   AF-A0A1V4Q3J0-F1
#
_cell.length_a   1.000
_cell.length_b   1.000
_cell.length_c   1.000
_cell.angle_alpha   90.00
_cell.angle_beta   90.00
_cell.angle_gamma   90.00
#
_symmetry.space_group_name_H-M   'P 1'
#
loop_
_entity.id
_entity.type
_entity.pdbx_description
1 polymer ?
#
loop_
_entity_poly.entity_id
_entity_poly.type
_entity_poly.pdbx_seq_one_letter_code
_entity_poly.pdbx_strand_id
1 'polypeptide(L)'
;MKLASLEHYSVQPGRFVQWMPECAAANSSAVTVMAVSENERFHLDSVQEGHLGWMTLVIDLPRSVPRELLRRMVSELMSRHDALRSHFVAGDDYVRHHHQDVPAMVDDEIDARDWDAQALTDEVLRRTASACNPLRSGGHFLSAVCRPDSTTVICA
;
A
#
# COMPACT_ATOMS: atom_id res chain seq x y z
N MET A 1 -6.30 -14.05 13.61
CA MET A 1 -6.74 -12.93 12.76
C MET A 1 -7.93 -12.28 13.44
N LYS A 2 -7.87 -10.97 13.69
CA LYS A 2 -8.96 -10.18 14.29
C LYS A 2 -9.40 -9.14 13.27
N LEU A 3 -10.70 -9.04 13.02
CA LEU A 3 -11.27 -7.89 12.31
C LEU A 3 -11.54 -6.81 13.36
N ALA A 4 -11.02 -5.60 13.12
CA ALA A 4 -11.24 -4.45 13.97
C ALA A 4 -11.59 -3.26 13.07
N SER A 5 -12.52 -2.41 13.51
CA SER A 5 -12.64 -1.09 12.91
C SER A 5 -11.42 -0.25 13.27
N LEU A 6 -11.16 0.76 12.45
CA LEU A 6 -10.01 1.67 12.64
C LEU A 6 -10.01 2.31 14.04
N GLU A 7 -11.18 2.56 14.62
CA GLU A 7 -11.37 3.13 15.96
C GLU A 7 -10.84 2.24 17.09
N HIS A 8 -10.64 0.94 16.85
CA HIS A 8 -10.27 -0.03 17.87
C HIS A 8 -8.85 -0.58 17.72
N TYR A 9 -8.05 -0.01 16.81
CA TYR A 9 -6.66 -0.39 16.62
C TYR A 9 -5.75 0.83 16.82
N SER A 10 -4.63 0.62 17.52
CA SER A 10 -3.59 1.63 17.70
C SER A 10 -2.24 1.08 17.27
N VAL A 11 -1.52 1.88 16.49
CA VAL A 11 -0.16 1.59 16.06
C VAL A 11 0.79 2.11 17.13
N GLN A 12 1.56 1.22 17.75
CA GLN A 12 2.54 1.64 18.76
C GLN A 12 3.67 2.48 18.11
N PRO A 13 4.21 3.51 18.77
CA PRO A 13 5.29 4.35 18.23
C PRO A 13 6.59 3.58 17.96
N GLY A 14 7.44 4.10 17.08
CA GLY A 14 8.70 3.47 16.66
C GLY A 14 9.33 4.18 15.47
N ARG A 15 10.32 3.57 14.82
CA ARG A 15 10.79 4.05 13.50
C ARG A 15 9.81 3.59 12.44
N PHE A 16 9.07 4.52 11.86
CA PHE A 16 8.14 4.22 10.78
C PHE A 16 8.84 4.36 9.43
N VAL A 17 8.70 3.36 8.57
CA VAL A 17 9.20 3.34 7.21
C VAL A 17 8.08 2.98 6.25
N GLN A 18 7.93 3.75 5.18
CA GLN A 18 7.05 3.45 4.06
C GLN A 18 7.88 3.18 2.82
N TRP A 19 7.52 2.15 2.07
CA TRP A 19 8.11 1.82 0.77
C TRP A 19 7.12 2.19 -0.33
N MET A 20 7.49 3.18 -1.14
CA MET A 20 6.66 3.69 -2.23
C MET A 20 7.21 3.21 -3.58
N PRO A 21 6.39 2.59 -4.43
CA PRO A 21 6.82 2.25 -5.78
C PRO A 21 7.04 3.51 -6.62
N GLU A 22 8.22 3.64 -7.23
CA GLU A 22 8.48 4.65 -8.24
C GLU A 22 7.61 4.37 -9.46
N CYS A 23 6.64 5.24 -9.70
CA CYS A 23 5.74 5.08 -10.82
C CYS A 23 6.46 5.46 -12.12
N ALA A 24 6.60 4.49 -13.02
CA ALA A 24 6.97 4.78 -14.40
C ALA A 24 5.88 5.66 -15.05
N ALA A 25 6.29 6.54 -15.96
CA ALA A 25 5.33 7.31 -16.76
C ALA A 25 4.43 6.35 -17.55
N ALA A 26 3.14 6.70 -17.68
CA ALA A 26 2.12 5.89 -18.36
C ALA A 26 2.43 5.53 -19.84
N ASN A 27 3.46 6.18 -20.42
CA ASN A 27 3.85 6.06 -21.81
C ASN A 27 5.07 5.13 -22.02
N SER A 28 5.43 4.32 -21.01
CA SER A 28 6.44 3.28 -21.18
C SER A 28 5.91 2.18 -22.09
N SER A 29 6.73 1.70 -23.03
CA SER A 29 6.44 0.57 -23.91
C SER A 29 6.21 -0.76 -23.17
N ALA A 30 6.32 -0.77 -21.84
CA ALA A 30 6.11 -1.91 -20.95
C ALA A 30 4.72 -1.95 -20.28
N VAL A 31 3.73 -1.21 -20.78
CA VAL A 31 2.33 -1.28 -20.27
C VAL A 31 1.45 -2.10 -21.19
N THR A 32 0.79 -3.12 -20.64
CA THR A 32 -0.28 -3.88 -21.31
C THR A 32 -1.64 -3.36 -20.87
N VAL A 33 -2.52 -3.09 -21.83
CA VAL A 33 -3.90 -2.65 -21.57
C VAL A 33 -4.84 -3.85 -21.70
N MET A 34 -5.71 -4.04 -20.72
CA MET A 34 -6.65 -5.16 -20.62
C MET A 34 -8.04 -4.65 -20.28
N ALA A 35 -9.07 -5.41 -20.68
CA ALA A 35 -10.42 -5.18 -20.20
C ALA A 35 -10.52 -5.48 -18.70
N VAL A 36 -11.34 -4.72 -17.99
CA VAL A 36 -11.68 -5.02 -16.59
C VAL A 36 -12.67 -6.19 -16.51
N SER A 37 -12.52 -7.01 -15.48
CA SER A 37 -13.52 -7.99 -15.09
C SER A 37 -14.78 -7.31 -14.53
N GLU A 38 -15.88 -8.05 -14.48
CA GLU A 38 -17.14 -7.56 -13.89
C GLU A 38 -16.98 -7.20 -12.41
N ASN A 39 -16.21 -7.99 -11.65
CA ASN A 39 -15.92 -7.71 -10.25
C ASN A 39 -15.08 -6.43 -10.07
N GLU A 40 -14.09 -6.19 -10.92
CA GLU A 40 -13.32 -4.94 -10.90
C GLU A 40 -14.21 -3.74 -11.23
N ARG A 41 -15.07 -3.83 -12.25
CA ARG A 41 -16.00 -2.75 -12.60
C ARG A 41 -16.93 -2.40 -11.43
N PHE A 42 -17.54 -3.41 -10.82
CA PHE A 42 -18.41 -3.22 -9.65
C PHE A 42 -17.71 -2.45 -8.52
N HIS A 43 -16.46 -2.81 -8.20
CA HIS A 43 -15.70 -2.09 -7.17
C HIS A 43 -15.27 -0.68 -7.61
N LEU A 44 -14.90 -0.50 -8.87
CA LEU A 44 -14.50 0.81 -9.40
C LEU A 44 -15.66 1.80 -9.40
N ASP A 45 -16.87 1.36 -9.76
CA ASP A 45 -18.08 2.19 -9.69
C ASP A 45 -18.37 2.62 -8.25
N SER A 46 -18.26 1.70 -7.29
CA SER A 46 -18.40 2.02 -5.87
C SER A 46 -17.37 3.06 -5.41
N VAL A 47 -16.12 2.99 -5.89
CA VAL A 47 -15.08 3.99 -5.60
C VAL A 47 -15.40 5.35 -6.22
N GLN A 48 -15.94 5.40 -7.45
CA GLN A 48 -16.39 6.65 -8.08
C GLN A 48 -17.53 7.31 -7.32
N GLU A 49 -18.41 6.53 -6.70
CA GLU A 49 -19.48 7.00 -5.81
C GLU A 49 -18.97 7.50 -4.44
N GLY A 50 -17.66 7.39 -4.18
CA GLY A 50 -17.00 7.88 -2.96
C GLY A 50 -16.85 6.83 -1.86
N HIS A 51 -17.10 5.56 -2.14
CA HIS A 51 -16.83 4.49 -1.18
C HIS A 51 -15.33 4.15 -1.11
N LEU A 52 -14.91 3.58 0.03
CA LEU A 52 -13.54 3.13 0.23
C LEU A 52 -13.27 1.88 -0.63
N GLY A 53 -12.21 1.95 -1.45
CA GLY A 53 -11.81 0.87 -2.37
C GLY A 53 -10.63 0.01 -1.89
N TRP A 54 -10.26 0.09 -0.62
CA TRP A 54 -9.07 -0.57 -0.08
C TRP A 54 -9.31 -1.23 1.27
N MET A 55 -8.44 -2.18 1.61
CA MET A 55 -8.45 -2.92 2.86
C MET A 55 -7.06 -2.88 3.48
N THR A 56 -6.97 -2.68 4.78
CA THR A 56 -5.69 -2.72 5.50
C THR A 56 -5.51 -4.04 6.22
N LEU A 57 -4.33 -4.64 6.07
CA LEU A 57 -3.83 -5.73 6.89
C LEU A 57 -2.72 -5.22 7.80
N VAL A 58 -2.82 -5.54 9.08
CA VAL A 58 -1.76 -5.25 10.06
C VAL A 58 -1.25 -6.56 10.67
N ILE A 59 0.06 -6.71 10.73
CA ILE A 59 0.74 -7.90 11.24
C ILE A 59 1.74 -7.46 12.31
N ASP A 60 1.48 -7.85 13.55
CA ASP A 60 2.41 -7.64 14.67
C ASP A 60 3.32 -8.85 14.84
N LEU A 61 4.63 -8.61 14.74
CA LEU A 61 5.68 -9.61 14.93
C LEU A 61 6.34 -9.36 16.29
N PRO A 62 6.35 -10.35 17.21
CA PRO A 62 6.98 -10.24 18.53
C PRO A 62 8.50 -10.42 18.45
N ARG A 63 9.12 -9.80 17.44
CA ARG A 63 10.56 -9.75 17.22
C ARG A 63 10.89 -8.55 16.35
N SER A 64 12.11 -8.02 16.50
CA SER A 64 12.66 -7.05 15.55
C SER A 64 13.00 -7.74 14.24
N VAL A 65 12.48 -7.23 13.13
CA VAL A 65 12.84 -7.67 11.77
C VAL A 65 13.72 -6.59 11.13
N PRO A 66 14.92 -6.94 10.62
CA PRO A 66 15.75 -6.00 9.89
C PRO A 66 15.01 -5.31 8.75
N ARG A 67 15.16 -3.98 8.64
CA ARG A 67 14.51 -3.14 7.62
C ARG A 67 14.79 -3.66 6.21
N GLU A 68 16.01 -4.12 5.96
CA GLU A 68 16.46 -4.61 4.66
C GLU A 68 15.70 -5.88 4.25
N LEU A 69 15.31 -6.72 5.20
CA LEU A 69 14.50 -7.90 4.92
C LEU A 69 13.05 -7.51 4.59
N LEU A 70 12.49 -6.51 5.26
CA LEU A 70 11.16 -5.99 4.97
C LEU A 70 11.12 -5.31 3.58
N ARG A 71 12.13 -4.49 3.25
CA ARG A 71 12.26 -3.88 1.92
C ARG A 71 12.35 -4.95 0.81
N ARG A 72 13.12 -6.01 1.04
CA ARG A 72 13.19 -7.15 0.12
C ARG A 72 11.85 -7.85 -0.02
N MET A 73 11.15 -8.13 1.08
CA MET A 73 9.81 -8.72 1.06
C MET A 73 8.85 -7.90 0.19
N VAL A 74 8.84 -6.58 0.34
CA VAL A 74 8.00 -5.69 -0.48
C VAL A 74 8.37 -5.79 -1.96
N SER A 75 9.66 -5.78 -2.28
CA SER A 75 10.13 -5.91 -3.67
C SER A 75 9.73 -7.25 -4.29
N GLU A 76 9.84 -8.35 -3.55
CA GLU A 76 9.41 -9.68 -3.98
C GLU A 76 7.90 -9.77 -4.18
N LEU A 77 7.10 -9.13 -3.31
CA LEU A 77 5.64 -9.05 -3.49
C LEU A 77 5.28 -8.34 -4.79
N MET A 78 5.88 -7.17 -5.06
CA MET A 78 5.65 -6.44 -6.32
C MET A 78 6.09 -7.28 -7.53
N SER A 79 7.26 -7.92 -7.45
CA SER A 79 7.80 -8.72 -8.55
C SER A 79 6.94 -9.93 -8.87
N ARG A 80 6.35 -10.56 -7.86
CA ARG A 80 5.57 -11.79 -8.02
C ARG A 80 4.13 -11.54 -8.46
N HIS A 81 3.54 -10.42 -8.05
CA HIS A 81 2.10 -10.19 -8.18
C HIS A 81 1.80 -9.06 -9.16
N ASP A 82 1.42 -9.45 -10.38
CA ASP A 82 1.03 -8.53 -11.46
C ASP A 82 -0.13 -7.60 -11.10
N ALA A 83 -1.00 -8.03 -10.18
CA ALA A 83 -2.08 -7.20 -9.65
C ALA A 83 -1.56 -5.96 -8.91
N LEU A 84 -0.43 -6.08 -8.20
CA LEU A 84 0.19 -4.97 -7.45
C LEU A 84 0.99 -4.01 -8.37
N ARG A 85 1.17 -4.41 -9.62
CA ARG A 85 1.78 -3.60 -10.69
C ARG A 85 0.72 -3.15 -11.69
N SER A 86 -0.54 -3.14 -11.28
CA SER A 86 -1.66 -2.71 -12.08
C SER A 86 -2.39 -1.55 -11.46
N HIS A 87 -3.01 -0.75 -12.32
CA HIS A 87 -3.95 0.28 -11.94
C HIS A 87 -5.00 0.38 -13.04
N PHE A 88 -6.07 1.11 -12.76
CA PHE A 88 -7.16 1.32 -13.68
C PHE A 88 -7.15 2.75 -14.19
N VAL A 89 -7.59 2.93 -15.43
CA VAL A 89 -7.81 4.26 -16.02
C VAL A 89 -9.28 4.38 -16.34
N ALA A 90 -9.89 5.47 -15.87
CA ALA A 90 -11.27 5.80 -16.16
C ALA A 90 -11.36 6.57 -17.49
N GLY A 91 -12.26 6.16 -18.36
CA GLY A 91 -12.67 6.84 -19.59
C GLY A 91 -14.16 6.63 -19.81
N ASP A 92 -14.58 6.33 -21.05
CA ASP A 92 -15.97 5.91 -21.35
C ASP A 92 -16.32 4.54 -20.71
N ASP A 93 -15.31 3.71 -20.47
CA ASP A 93 -15.32 2.51 -19.61
C ASP A 93 -13.96 2.45 -18.88
N TYR A 94 -13.79 1.50 -17.96
CA TYR A 94 -12.51 1.27 -17.32
C TYR A 94 -11.62 0.35 -18.15
N VAL A 95 -10.32 0.65 -18.15
CA VAL A 95 -9.28 -0.26 -18.62
C VAL A 95 -8.26 -0.53 -17.53
N ARG A 96 -7.75 -1.76 -17.47
CA ARG A 96 -6.66 -2.13 -16.58
C ARG A 96 -5.34 -1.94 -17.31
N HIS A 97 -4.47 -1.12 -16.74
CA HIS A 97 -3.08 -0.97 -17.13
C HIS A 97 -2.23 -1.89 -16.27
N HIS A 98 -1.43 -2.74 -16.90
CA HIS A 98 -0.49 -3.63 -16.23
C HIS A 98 0.95 -3.32 -16.65
N HIS A 99 1.80 -2.99 -15.69
CA HIS A 99 3.20 -2.67 -15.90
C HIS A 99 4.05 -3.96 -15.85
N GLN A 100 4.78 -4.24 -16.92
CA GLN A 100 5.65 -5.42 -17.05
C GLN A 100 6.94 -5.30 -16.23
N ASP A 101 7.41 -4.08 -15.96
CA ASP A 101 8.58 -3.83 -15.12
C ASP A 101 8.22 -3.88 -13.63
N VAL A 102 9.19 -4.24 -12.80
CA VAL A 102 9.06 -4.15 -11.34
C VAL A 102 9.52 -2.75 -10.93
N PRO A 103 8.69 -1.96 -10.23
CA PRO A 103 9.07 -0.60 -9.85
C PRO A 103 10.24 -0.64 -8.87
N ALA A 104 11.15 0.33 -8.99
CA ALA A 104 12.06 0.64 -7.90
C ALA A 104 11.25 1.14 -6.70
N MET A 105 11.76 0.92 -5.49
CA MET A 105 11.09 1.36 -4.25
C MET A 105 11.87 2.52 -3.64
N VAL A 106 11.17 3.60 -3.29
CA VAL A 106 11.67 4.73 -2.50
C VAL A 106 11.26 4.55 -1.04
N ASP A 107 12.21 4.77 -0.15
CA ASP A 107 11.98 4.70 1.29
C ASP A 107 11.66 6.11 1.80
N ASP A 108 10.58 6.24 2.55
CA ASP A 108 10.28 7.42 3.38
C ASP A 108 10.26 6.99 4.85
N GLU A 109 11.10 7.62 5.67
CA GLU A 109 11.29 7.27 7.07
C GLU A 109 10.96 8.48 7.95
N ILE A 110 10.22 8.22 9.03
CA ILE A 110 10.01 9.16 10.12
C ILE A 110 10.43 8.51 11.44
N ASP A 111 11.11 9.28 12.27
CA ASP A 111 11.40 8.88 13.64
C ASP A 111 10.24 9.26 14.55
N ALA A 112 9.32 8.32 14.76
CA ALA A 112 8.12 8.50 15.58
C ALA A 112 8.26 7.84 16.96
N ARG A 113 9.49 7.66 17.47
CA ARG A 113 9.73 7.02 18.78
C ARG A 113 9.18 7.81 19.95
N ASP A 114 9.18 9.14 19.84
CA ASP A 114 8.69 10.06 20.87
C ASP A 114 7.23 10.47 20.65
N TRP A 115 6.56 9.91 19.64
CA TRP A 115 5.15 10.18 19.37
C TRP A 115 4.28 9.35 20.30
N ASP A 116 3.05 9.81 20.56
CA ASP A 116 2.04 8.94 21.12
C ASP A 116 1.44 8.00 20.06
N ALA A 117 0.79 6.93 20.51
CA ALA A 117 0.22 5.92 19.63
C ALA A 117 -0.93 6.47 18.76
N GLN A 118 -1.67 7.48 19.21
CA GLN A 118 -2.76 8.06 18.44
C GLN A 118 -2.20 8.87 17.27
N ALA A 119 -1.21 9.71 17.52
CA ALA A 119 -0.54 10.52 16.50
C ALA A 119 0.06 9.66 15.38
N LEU A 120 0.72 8.54 15.73
CA LEU A 120 1.22 7.62 14.70
C LEU A 120 0.08 6.89 13.97
N THR A 121 -0.98 6.50 14.67
CA THR A 121 -2.15 5.87 14.04
C THR A 121 -2.79 6.81 13.03
N ASP A 122 -3.01 8.08 13.39
CA ASP A 122 -3.58 9.10 12.51
C ASP A 122 -2.69 9.34 11.28
N GLU A 123 -1.37 9.37 11.47
CA GLU A 123 -0.42 9.52 10.37
C GLU A 123 -0.44 8.31 9.41
N VAL A 124 -0.49 7.09 9.95
CA VAL A 124 -0.64 5.86 9.15
C VAL A 124 -1.94 5.91 8.34
N LEU A 125 -3.06 6.30 8.96
CA LEU A 125 -4.35 6.41 8.28
C LEU A 125 -4.34 7.47 7.20
N ARG A 126 -3.77 8.64 7.48
CA ARG A 126 -3.62 9.74 6.51
C ARG A 126 -2.79 9.30 5.31
N ARG A 127 -1.66 8.63 5.54
CA ARG A 127 -0.80 8.11 4.47
C ARG A 127 -1.46 6.99 3.68
N THR A 128 -2.18 6.09 4.35
CA THR A 128 -2.96 5.02 3.72
C THR A 128 -4.02 5.62 2.80
N ALA A 129 -4.86 6.52 3.30
CA ALA A 129 -5.89 7.19 2.51
C ALA A 129 -5.32 8.00 1.33
N SER A 130 -4.11 8.56 1.47
CA SER A 130 -3.44 9.30 0.40
C SER A 130 -2.78 8.40 -0.65
N ALA A 131 -2.31 7.21 -0.26
CA ALA A 131 -1.58 6.30 -1.14
C ALA A 131 -2.53 5.35 -1.88
N CYS A 132 -3.51 4.77 -1.17
CA CYS A 132 -4.40 3.75 -1.68
C CYS A 132 -5.41 4.33 -2.66
N ASN A 133 -5.18 4.12 -3.95
CA ASN A 133 -6.06 4.56 -5.02
C ASN A 133 -5.93 3.63 -6.24
N PRO A 134 -6.98 2.87 -6.60
CA PRO A 134 -6.91 1.93 -7.73
C PRO A 134 -6.72 2.62 -9.08
N LEU A 135 -7.00 3.93 -9.17
CA LEU A 135 -6.85 4.74 -10.39
C LEU A 135 -5.46 5.35 -10.55
N ARG A 136 -4.54 5.08 -9.61
CA ARG A 136 -3.16 5.58 -9.65
C ARG A 136 -2.21 4.40 -9.71
N SER A 137 -1.21 4.48 -10.59
CA SER A 137 -0.10 3.55 -10.57
C SER A 137 0.54 3.53 -9.18
N GLY A 138 0.88 2.35 -8.69
CA GLY A 138 1.50 2.21 -7.37
C GLY A 138 0.62 2.64 -6.20
N GLY A 139 -0.71 2.64 -6.38
CA GLY A 139 -1.69 3.05 -5.38
C GLY A 139 -1.85 2.06 -4.22
N HIS A 140 -0.74 1.68 -3.59
CA HIS A 140 -0.64 0.77 -2.46
C HIS A 140 0.10 1.45 -1.30
N PHE A 141 -0.21 1.03 -0.09
CA PHE A 141 0.47 1.45 1.12
C PHE A 141 1.21 0.26 1.73
N LEU A 142 2.54 0.30 1.72
CA LEU A 142 3.40 -0.74 2.27
C LEU A 142 4.35 -0.11 3.27
N SER A 143 4.22 -0.47 4.55
CA SER A 143 5.01 0.15 5.61
C SER A 143 5.31 -0.80 6.76
N ALA A 144 6.22 -0.37 7.63
CA ALA A 144 6.46 -1.01 8.90
C ALA A 144 6.79 0.01 9.99
N VAL A 145 6.50 -0.36 11.23
CA VAL A 145 7.01 0.31 12.43
C VAL A 145 8.00 -0.62 13.12
N CYS A 146 9.27 -0.24 13.11
CA CYS A 146 10.37 -0.98 13.69
C CYS A 146 10.64 -0.51 15.13
N ARG A 147 10.71 -1.48 16.05
CA ARG A 147 11.04 -1.28 17.46
C ARG A 147 12.18 -2.24 17.86
N PRO A 148 12.86 -2.01 18.99
CA PRO A 148 13.96 -2.87 19.43
C PRO A 148 13.56 -4.34 19.61
N ASP A 149 12.32 -4.61 19.99
CA ASP A 149 11.80 -5.93 20.37
C ASP A 149 10.68 -6.45 19.46
N SER A 150 10.15 -5.61 18.57
CA SER A 150 8.96 -5.91 17.79
C SER A 150 8.95 -5.20 16.44
N THR A 151 8.10 -5.66 15.53
CA THR A 151 7.87 -5.03 14.23
C THR A 151 6.39 -5.14 13.88
N THR A 152 5.79 -4.03 13.51
CA THR A 152 4.42 -4.00 12.97
C THR A 152 4.51 -3.77 11.47
N VAL A 153 3.97 -4.67 10.64
CA VAL A 153 3.86 -4.51 9.18
C VAL A 153 2.45 -4.09 8.83
N ILE A 154 2.30 -3.10 7.95
CA ILE A 154 1.02 -2.55 7.53
C ILE A 154 0.96 -2.52 6.00
N CYS A 155 -0.05 -3.16 5.43
CA CYS A 155 -0.27 -3.25 3.99
C CYS A 155 -1.70 -2.82 3.64
N ALA A 156 -1.88 -1.99 2.63
CA ALA A 156 -3.18 -1.59 2.08
C ALA A 156 -3.13 -1.20 0.59
#